data_AF-A0A1Q5LTP4-F1
#
_entry.id   AF-A0A1Q5LTP4-F1
#
_cell.length_a   1.000
_cell.length_b   1.000
_cell.length_c   1.000
_cell.angle_alpha   90.00
_cell.angle_beta   90.00
_cell.angle_gamma   90.00
#
_symmetry.space_group_name_H-M   'P 1'
#
loop_
_entity.id
_entity.type
_entity.pdbx_description
1 polymer ?
#
loop_
_entity_poly.entity_id
_entity_poly.type
_entity_poly.pdbx_seq_one_letter_code
_entity_poly.pdbx_strand_id
1 'polypeptide(L)'
;MQKMRGWAGKLRRSKKKSGSTSSGSSGPTTGRLYRMRRVAARKLGHWARCAGAGFLAGLGGLLTLPLGLLWGTWRLLTGHRDPLHGFAYPVRTAGRIWRFFFRRSKARHDKEAKADTLNLKVNNPRKDTDPVTGPSVAAGTTVLDGNTSKFAMAMRAAHSAYTGYSPRSMMEVAAEYAGLPNGIRAAALAVQQMAVNADQKYPCSKKALAKLSDACAKLVAAAARADGMVAFFRMVHAFDIERIVAPRTNEWMWNVTPNGADAPEGAMFMPGRIESGCVLMAVLYRTFEPVHMMQVGSEFQGIAYGLTALADCVQVLYERTNALYPVDDRVTDEIGKLVSMIRAASDDADMAAKLFVEDHHREISHNTNPRKGPAAESMWNTPR
;
A
#
# COMPACT_ATOMS: atom_id res chain seq x y z
N MET A 1 55.00 -3.02 40.77
CA MET A 1 54.77 -2.25 39.53
C MET A 1 53.64 -2.88 38.71
N GLN A 2 52.41 -2.74 39.20
CA GLN A 2 51.17 -3.06 38.52
C GLN A 2 50.63 -1.75 37.93
N LYS A 3 50.35 -1.75 36.61
CA LYS A 3 49.57 -0.80 35.80
C LYS A 3 50.33 -0.51 34.50
N MET A 4 50.01 -1.29 33.47
CA MET A 4 50.09 -0.96 32.03
C MET A 4 50.27 -2.25 31.23
N ARG A 5 49.20 -3.05 31.08
CA ARG A 5 49.14 -4.11 30.05
C ARG A 5 47.74 -4.68 29.82
N GLY A 6 46.72 -3.84 30.00
CA GLY A 6 45.32 -4.27 30.03
C GLY A 6 44.46 -3.73 28.89
N TRP A 7 44.98 -3.56 27.65
CA TRP A 7 44.13 -3.01 26.56
C TRP A 7 44.43 -3.48 25.13
N ALA A 8 45.21 -4.56 24.94
CA ALA A 8 45.50 -5.11 23.61
C ALA A 8 44.94 -6.54 23.36
N GLY A 9 44.18 -7.11 24.31
CA GLY A 9 43.74 -8.51 24.25
C GLY A 9 42.29 -8.75 23.83
N LYS A 10 41.46 -7.72 23.65
CA LYS A 10 39.99 -7.89 23.51
C LYS A 10 39.39 -7.71 22.12
N LEU A 11 40.21 -7.53 21.08
CA LEU A 11 39.72 -7.33 19.70
C LEU A 11 40.14 -8.41 18.68
N ARG A 12 40.78 -9.50 19.11
CA ARG A 12 41.27 -10.56 18.20
C ARG A 12 40.74 -11.96 18.49
N ARG A 13 39.50 -12.07 18.99
CA ARG A 13 38.85 -13.38 19.18
C ARG A 13 37.35 -13.34 18.88
N SER A 14 37.00 -12.99 17.65
CA SER A 14 35.71 -13.39 17.07
C SER A 14 35.80 -13.32 15.54
N LYS A 15 36.52 -14.27 14.96
CA LYS A 15 36.37 -14.62 13.54
C LYS A 15 36.81 -16.07 13.36
N LYS A 16 35.91 -16.85 12.73
CA LYS A 16 35.95 -18.29 12.40
C LYS A 16 35.61 -19.28 13.53
N LYS A 17 34.36 -19.77 13.51
CA LYS A 17 34.06 -21.14 13.06
C LYS A 17 32.63 -21.26 12.51
N SER A 18 32.51 -22.10 11.50
CA SER A 18 31.36 -22.42 10.65
C SER A 18 30.33 -23.32 11.35
N GLY A 19 29.08 -23.27 10.85
CA GLY A 19 28.17 -24.42 10.86
C GLY A 19 27.12 -24.48 11.97
N SER A 20 26.01 -23.77 11.79
CA SER A 20 24.66 -24.24 12.13
C SER A 20 23.65 -23.18 11.69
N THR A 21 22.94 -23.43 10.60
CA THR A 21 21.72 -22.67 10.25
C THR A 21 20.64 -23.04 11.25
N SER A 22 20.64 -22.31 12.37
CA SER A 22 19.56 -22.31 13.35
C SER A 22 18.73 -21.04 13.21
N SER A 23 17.43 -21.25 13.21
CA SER A 23 16.34 -20.27 13.29
C SER A 23 16.61 -19.13 14.27
N GLY A 24 16.61 -17.89 13.77
CA GLY A 24 16.70 -16.67 14.58
C GLY A 24 15.40 -15.87 14.54
N SER A 25 14.50 -16.16 15.48
CA SER A 25 13.33 -15.36 15.82
C SER A 25 13.73 -13.91 16.10
N SER A 26 13.25 -12.95 15.30
CA SER A 26 13.47 -11.53 15.56
C SER A 26 12.42 -11.01 16.54
N GLY A 27 12.74 -11.06 17.84
CA GLY A 27 11.87 -10.54 18.90
C GLY A 27 11.66 -9.01 18.85
N PRO A 28 10.74 -8.46 19.68
CA PRO A 28 10.25 -7.08 19.64
C PRO A 28 11.29 -5.98 19.94
N THR A 29 12.51 -6.36 20.31
CA THR A 29 13.61 -5.46 20.65
C THR A 29 14.29 -4.84 19.43
N THR A 30 14.32 -5.54 18.28
CA THR A 30 14.90 -5.05 17.03
C THR A 30 14.08 -3.89 16.43
N GLY A 31 12.75 -3.96 16.55
CA GLY A 31 11.83 -2.90 16.11
C GLY A 31 11.95 -1.61 16.91
N ARG A 32 12.23 -1.69 18.22
CA ARG A 32 12.42 -0.50 19.09
C ARG A 32 13.72 0.23 18.77
N LEU A 33 14.81 -0.52 18.57
CA LEU A 33 16.12 0.03 18.20
C LEU A 33 16.10 0.65 16.79
N TYR A 34 15.41 0.03 15.84
CA TYR A 34 15.22 0.59 14.50
C TYR A 34 14.42 1.91 14.54
N ARG A 35 13.33 1.97 15.32
CA ARG A 35 12.55 3.21 15.53
C ARG A 35 13.38 4.31 16.18
N MET A 36 14.17 4.00 17.21
CA MET A 36 15.03 4.98 17.88
C MET A 36 16.11 5.51 16.94
N ARG A 37 16.73 4.65 16.12
CA ARG A 37 17.72 5.06 15.10
C ARG A 37 17.11 5.98 14.04
N ARG A 38 15.88 5.70 13.59
CA ARG A 38 15.17 6.54 12.60
C ARG A 38 14.71 7.88 13.16
N VAL A 39 14.25 7.94 14.41
CA VAL A 39 13.95 9.20 15.11
C VAL A 39 15.22 10.02 15.33
N ALA A 40 16.31 9.38 15.74
CA ALA A 40 17.60 10.03 15.94
C ALA A 40 18.17 10.59 14.62
N ALA A 41 18.14 9.81 13.54
CA ALA A 41 18.60 10.25 12.22
C ALA A 41 17.84 11.47 11.69
N ARG A 42 16.53 11.59 11.98
CA ARG A 42 15.71 12.77 11.61
C ARG A 42 16.06 14.01 12.40
N LYS A 43 16.20 13.87 13.73
CA LYS A 43 16.66 14.98 14.58
C LYS A 43 18.03 15.46 14.10
N LEU A 44 18.96 14.54 13.86
CA LEU A 44 20.28 14.87 13.31
C LEU A 44 20.20 15.55 11.95
N GLY A 45 19.34 15.08 11.04
CA GLY A 45 19.13 15.71 9.74
C GLY A 45 18.52 17.12 9.81
N HIS A 46 17.59 17.36 10.74
CA HIS A 46 17.06 18.70 10.99
C HIS A 46 18.14 19.63 11.55
N TRP A 47 18.89 19.18 12.56
CA TRP A 47 19.99 19.95 13.16
C TRP A 47 21.13 20.22 12.18
N ALA A 48 21.49 19.26 11.32
CA ALA A 48 22.50 19.45 10.27
C ALA A 48 22.07 20.53 9.25
N ARG A 49 20.78 20.56 8.86
CA ARG A 49 20.25 21.61 7.99
C ARG A 49 20.18 22.97 8.67
N CYS A 50 19.91 23.00 9.98
CA CYS A 50 19.96 24.22 10.78
C CYS A 50 21.40 24.75 10.93
N ALA A 51 22.39 23.86 11.07
CA ALA A 51 23.80 24.23 11.05
C ALA A 51 24.21 24.81 9.69
N GLY A 52 23.78 24.18 8.57
CA GLY A 52 23.99 24.71 7.22
C GLY A 52 23.31 26.06 6.99
N ALA A 53 22.11 26.26 7.53
CA ALA A 53 21.41 27.54 7.50
C ALA A 53 22.13 28.64 8.29
N GLY A 54 22.74 28.28 9.43
CA GLY A 54 23.60 29.18 10.20
C GLY A 54 24.86 29.59 9.44
N PHE A 55 25.50 28.65 8.75
CA PHE A 55 26.67 28.92 7.91
C PHE A 55 26.35 29.87 6.75
N LEU A 56 25.26 29.61 6.00
CA LEU A 56 24.81 30.48 4.91
C LEU A 56 24.38 31.88 5.40
N ALA A 57 23.74 31.95 6.57
CA ALA A 57 23.40 33.22 7.19
C ALA A 57 24.64 34.02 7.60
N GLY A 58 25.66 33.35 8.14
CA GLY A 58 26.95 33.96 8.47
C GLY A 58 27.65 34.54 7.24
N LEU A 59 27.71 33.79 6.13
CA LEU A 59 28.27 34.27 4.86
C LEU A 59 27.48 35.45 4.28
N GLY A 60 26.15 35.40 4.33
CA GLY A 60 25.31 36.52 3.90
C GLY A 60 25.49 37.78 4.76
N GLY A 61 25.71 37.62 6.07
CA GLY A 61 26.07 38.71 6.96
C GLY A 61 27.44 39.31 6.62
N LEU A 62 28.46 38.47 6.42
CA LEU A 62 29.82 38.88 6.05
C LEU A 62 29.85 39.63 4.71
N LEU A 63 29.15 39.14 3.69
CA LEU A 63 29.05 39.79 2.38
C LEU A 63 28.37 41.17 2.45
N THR A 64 27.50 41.38 3.44
CA THR A 64 26.76 42.65 3.61
C THR A 64 27.40 43.60 4.63
N LEU A 65 28.54 43.22 5.24
CA LEU A 65 29.33 44.09 6.12
C LEU A 65 29.79 45.39 5.47
N PRO A 66 30.42 45.41 4.27
CA PRO A 66 30.92 46.66 3.68
C PRO A 66 29.77 47.64 3.37
N LEU A 67 28.62 47.11 2.94
CA LEU A 67 27.41 47.89 2.69
C LEU A 67 26.81 48.46 3.99
N GLY A 68 26.79 47.67 5.07
CA GLY A 68 26.30 48.11 6.38
C GLY A 68 27.20 49.17 7.03
N LEU A 69 28.52 49.06 6.85
CA LEU A 69 29.50 50.05 7.31
C LEU A 69 29.33 51.38 6.58
N LEU A 70 29.25 51.37 5.24
CA LEU A 70 29.05 52.58 4.44
C LEU A 70 27.69 53.26 4.74
N TRP A 71 26.63 52.47 4.90
CA TRP A 71 25.31 53.00 5.24
C TRP A 71 25.24 53.52 6.68
N GLY A 72 25.94 52.88 7.61
CA GLY A 72 26.05 53.30 9.01
C GLY A 72 26.84 54.59 9.17
N THR A 73 28.00 54.71 8.50
CA THR A 73 28.82 55.92 8.54
C THR A 73 28.10 57.10 7.87
N TRP A 74 27.43 56.89 6.74
CA TRP A 74 26.57 57.92 6.11
C TRP A 74 25.51 58.45 7.08
N ARG A 75 24.80 57.55 7.78
CA ARG A 75 23.75 57.95 8.74
C ARG A 75 24.28 58.70 9.96
N LEU A 76 25.50 58.39 10.40
CA LEU A 76 26.21 59.14 11.44
C LEU A 76 26.55 60.57 10.99
N LEU A 77 27.05 60.71 9.76
CA LEU A 77 27.43 62.00 9.17
C LEU A 77 26.23 62.91 8.87
N THR A 78 25.04 62.35 8.67
CA THR A 78 23.82 63.09 8.29
C THR A 78 22.85 63.37 9.46
N GLY A 79 23.26 63.07 10.70
CA GLY A 79 22.51 63.46 11.91
C GLY A 79 21.15 62.77 12.08
N HIS A 80 20.96 61.58 11.50
CA HIS A 80 19.70 60.84 11.64
C HIS A 80 19.48 60.33 13.07
N ARG A 81 18.20 60.30 13.50
CA ARG A 81 17.76 59.90 14.85
C ARG A 81 18.29 58.53 15.33
N ASP A 82 18.50 57.56 14.41
CA ASP A 82 19.01 56.22 14.72
C ASP A 82 20.25 55.87 13.86
N PRO A 83 21.46 56.29 14.27
CA PRO A 83 22.69 56.08 13.49
C PRO A 83 23.11 54.60 13.43
N LEU A 84 22.79 53.83 14.48
CA LEU A 84 23.19 52.41 14.59
C LEU A 84 22.40 51.48 13.67
N HIS A 85 21.31 51.96 13.08
CA HIS A 85 20.44 51.16 12.22
C HIS A 85 21.14 50.70 10.92
N GLY A 86 22.13 51.47 10.43
CA GLY A 86 22.95 51.08 9.27
C GLY A 86 23.90 49.92 9.60
N PHE A 87 24.56 49.96 10.76
CA PHE A 87 25.44 48.88 11.21
C PHE A 87 24.70 47.58 11.57
N ALA A 88 23.40 47.68 11.91
CA ALA A 88 22.56 46.51 12.16
C ALA A 88 22.09 45.78 10.86
N TYR A 89 22.35 46.35 9.68
CA TYR A 89 21.97 45.77 8.39
C TYR A 89 22.49 44.33 8.17
N PRO A 90 23.80 44.02 8.33
CA PRO A 90 24.34 42.66 8.17
C PRO A 90 23.74 41.63 9.15
N VAL A 91 23.43 42.03 10.38
CA VAL A 91 22.78 41.15 11.37
C VAL A 91 21.33 40.86 10.95
N ARG A 92 20.64 41.85 10.38
CA ARG A 92 19.26 41.70 9.89
C ARG A 92 19.18 40.84 8.64
N THR A 93 20.13 40.96 7.71
CA THR A 93 20.21 40.13 6.50
C THR A 93 20.51 38.68 6.88
N ALA A 94 21.51 38.44 7.75
CA ALA A 94 21.81 37.12 8.30
C ALA A 94 20.57 36.51 9.01
N GLY A 95 19.90 37.30 9.86
CA GLY A 95 18.68 36.88 10.55
C GLY A 95 17.50 36.60 9.61
N ARG A 96 17.39 37.25 8.45
CA ARG A 96 16.37 36.95 7.42
C ARG A 96 16.67 35.64 6.72
N ILE A 97 17.92 35.43 6.30
CA ILE A 97 18.38 34.21 5.63
C ILE A 97 18.20 33.01 6.57
N TRP A 98 18.64 33.12 7.82
CA TRP A 98 18.47 32.09 8.84
C TRP A 98 16.99 31.75 9.05
N ARG A 99 16.12 32.75 9.28
CA ARG A 99 14.67 32.51 9.47
C ARG A 99 14.00 31.89 8.24
N PHE A 100 14.46 32.18 7.03
CA PHE A 100 13.92 31.58 5.81
C PHE A 100 14.24 30.08 5.75
N PHE A 101 15.52 29.73 5.88
CA PHE A 101 15.95 28.33 5.83
C PHE A 101 15.50 27.52 7.06
N PHE A 102 15.47 28.13 8.24
CA PHE A 102 14.97 27.49 9.46
C PHE A 102 13.47 27.18 9.36
N ARG A 103 12.65 28.12 8.85
CA ARG A 103 11.22 27.86 8.59
C ARG A 103 11.01 26.75 7.57
N ARG A 104 11.81 26.72 6.49
CA ARG A 104 11.74 25.66 5.47
C ARG A 104 12.17 24.29 6.02
N SER A 105 13.20 24.25 6.87
CA SER A 105 13.67 23.04 7.55
C SER A 105 12.63 22.54 8.56
N LYS A 106 12.05 23.44 9.37
CA LYS A 106 10.98 23.12 10.32
C LYS A 106 9.73 22.61 9.61
N ALA A 107 9.29 23.26 8.54
CA ALA A 107 8.15 22.80 7.75
C ALA A 107 8.37 21.41 7.12
N ARG A 108 9.60 21.08 6.70
CA ARG A 108 9.94 19.72 6.24
C ARG A 108 9.95 18.72 7.39
N HIS A 109 10.56 19.05 8.51
CA HIS A 109 10.55 18.20 9.70
C HIS A 109 9.12 17.93 10.19
N ASP A 110 8.25 18.93 10.18
CA ASP A 110 6.84 18.81 10.58
C ASP A 110 6.02 18.00 9.56
N LYS A 111 6.30 18.13 8.26
CA LYS A 111 5.71 17.28 7.21
C LYS A 111 6.15 15.82 7.35
N GLU A 112 7.44 15.57 7.59
CA GLU A 112 7.99 14.24 7.82
C GLU A 112 7.46 13.63 9.14
N ALA A 113 7.29 14.45 10.19
CA ALA A 113 6.67 14.02 11.45
C ALA A 113 5.18 13.70 11.26
N LYS A 114 4.42 14.52 10.51
CA LYS A 114 3.01 14.27 10.16
C LYS A 114 2.86 13.02 9.31
N ALA A 115 3.70 12.83 8.30
CA ALA A 115 3.72 11.63 7.46
C ALA A 115 4.02 10.38 8.30
N ASP A 116 4.94 10.46 9.26
CA ASP A 116 5.17 9.37 10.19
C ASP A 116 3.98 9.15 11.13
N THR A 117 3.32 10.20 11.67
CA THR A 117 2.10 10.02 12.48
C THR A 117 0.95 9.40 11.69
N LEU A 118 0.84 9.68 10.39
CA LEU A 118 -0.10 9.02 9.47
C LEU A 118 0.30 7.57 9.23
N ASN A 119 1.58 7.28 9.00
CA ASN A 119 2.10 5.91 8.88
C ASN A 119 2.03 5.12 10.21
N LEU A 120 2.07 5.79 11.36
CA LEU A 120 1.89 5.22 12.71
C LEU A 120 0.41 4.97 13.02
N LYS A 121 -0.51 5.78 12.47
CA LYS A 121 -1.95 5.49 12.51
C LYS A 121 -2.32 4.30 11.62
N VAL A 122 -1.70 4.20 10.44
CA VAL A 122 -1.87 3.05 9.52
C VAL A 122 -1.22 1.76 10.06
N ASN A 123 -0.25 1.85 10.98
CA ASN A 123 0.42 0.69 11.61
C ASN A 123 0.16 0.54 13.12
N ASN A 124 -0.93 1.10 13.65
CA ASN A 124 -1.38 0.78 15.00
C ASN A 124 -2.38 -0.38 14.92
N PRO A 125 -2.00 -1.63 15.27
CA PRO A 125 -2.90 -2.78 15.24
C PRO A 125 -4.03 -2.74 16.29
N ARG A 126 -4.37 -1.57 16.84
CA ARG A 126 -5.34 -1.41 17.93
C ARG A 126 -6.22 -0.16 17.82
N LYS A 127 -6.34 0.49 16.66
CA LYS A 127 -7.27 1.60 16.51
C LYS A 127 -7.95 1.65 15.15
N ASP A 128 -9.01 0.86 15.10
CA ASP A 128 -10.21 0.89 14.27
C ASP A 128 -10.59 2.26 13.70
N THR A 129 -10.86 2.32 12.38
CA THR A 129 -11.95 3.09 11.70
C THR A 129 -11.86 3.10 10.17
N ASP A 130 -10.86 2.46 9.55
CA ASP A 130 -10.77 2.38 8.08
C ASP A 130 -11.57 1.16 7.56
N PRO A 131 -12.31 1.22 6.44
CA PRO A 131 -13.05 0.07 5.92
C PRO A 131 -12.17 -1.13 5.52
N VAL A 132 -10.85 -0.92 5.40
CA VAL A 132 -9.83 -1.95 5.12
C VAL A 132 -9.11 -2.43 6.42
N THR A 133 -8.97 -1.57 7.43
CA THR A 133 -8.31 -1.88 8.73
C THR A 133 -9.24 -1.77 9.94
N GLY A 134 -10.55 -1.75 9.72
CA GLY A 134 -11.61 -1.72 10.74
C GLY A 134 -11.52 -2.92 11.65
N PRO A 135 -12.29 -2.99 12.74
CA PRO A 135 -12.05 -3.96 13.80
C PRO A 135 -11.86 -5.35 13.20
N SER A 136 -10.65 -5.90 13.38
CA SER A 136 -10.47 -7.34 13.35
C SER A 136 -11.52 -7.85 14.33
N VAL A 137 -12.49 -8.59 13.80
CA VAL A 137 -13.53 -9.33 14.51
C VAL A 137 -13.29 -9.31 16.02
N ALA A 138 -14.14 -8.59 16.77
CA ALA A 138 -13.94 -8.40 18.20
C ALA A 138 -13.71 -9.76 18.88
N ALA A 139 -12.73 -9.83 19.79
CA ALA A 139 -12.47 -11.03 20.57
C ALA A 139 -13.78 -11.50 21.23
N GLY A 140 -14.21 -12.72 20.92
CA GLY A 140 -15.51 -13.26 21.33
C GLY A 140 -16.59 -13.30 20.23
N THR A 141 -16.30 -12.88 19.00
CA THR A 141 -17.24 -13.10 17.88
C THR A 141 -17.29 -14.59 17.57
N THR A 142 -18.48 -15.16 17.63
CA THR A 142 -18.74 -16.59 17.44
C THR A 142 -19.18 -16.95 16.02
N VAL A 143 -19.38 -15.95 15.16
CA VAL A 143 -19.96 -16.14 13.82
C VAL A 143 -18.86 -16.24 12.76
N LEU A 144 -18.87 -17.35 12.02
CA LEU A 144 -18.18 -17.50 10.74
C LEU A 144 -19.11 -16.96 9.64
N ASP A 145 -18.95 -15.70 9.27
CA ASP A 145 -19.81 -15.08 8.25
C ASP A 145 -19.11 -14.80 6.91
N GLY A 146 -17.78 -14.89 6.85
CA GLY A 146 -16.96 -14.57 5.67
C GLY A 146 -17.05 -13.11 5.20
N ASN A 147 -18.11 -12.40 5.56
CA ASN A 147 -18.39 -11.02 5.21
C ASN A 147 -17.48 -10.03 5.94
N THR A 148 -17.03 -10.39 7.14
CA THR A 148 -16.08 -9.61 7.95
C THR A 148 -14.61 -9.87 7.62
N SER A 149 -14.34 -10.78 6.67
CA SER A 149 -13.00 -11.03 6.17
C SER A 149 -12.36 -9.77 5.61
N LYS A 150 -11.07 -9.61 5.89
CA LYS A 150 -10.25 -8.56 5.29
C LYS A 150 -10.17 -8.65 3.77
N PHE A 151 -10.08 -9.86 3.22
CA PHE A 151 -10.12 -10.08 1.77
C PHE A 151 -11.47 -9.65 1.19
N ALA A 152 -12.57 -10.16 1.75
CA ALA A 152 -13.92 -9.90 1.24
C ALA A 152 -14.26 -8.41 1.30
N MET A 153 -13.95 -7.74 2.41
CA MET A 153 -14.19 -6.30 2.55
C MET A 153 -13.37 -5.48 1.56
N ALA A 154 -12.09 -5.80 1.37
CA ALA A 154 -11.24 -5.06 0.44
C ALA A 154 -11.71 -5.24 -1.02
N MET A 155 -12.07 -6.46 -1.43
CA MET A 155 -12.58 -6.72 -2.77
C MET A 155 -13.99 -6.15 -2.99
N ARG A 156 -14.86 -6.18 -1.98
CA ARG A 156 -16.18 -5.54 -2.06
C ARG A 156 -16.07 -4.02 -2.13
N ALA A 157 -15.10 -3.43 -1.43
CA ALA A 157 -14.79 -2.00 -1.56
C ALA A 157 -14.27 -1.67 -2.98
N ALA A 158 -13.41 -2.53 -3.54
CA ALA A 158 -12.96 -2.39 -4.92
C ALA A 158 -14.14 -2.49 -5.92
N HIS A 159 -15.04 -3.45 -5.72
CA HIS A 159 -16.25 -3.62 -6.53
C HIS A 159 -17.22 -2.43 -6.43
N SER A 160 -17.49 -1.94 -5.22
CA SER A 160 -18.30 -0.74 -5.01
C SER A 160 -17.68 0.50 -5.67
N ALA A 161 -16.37 0.68 -5.55
CA ALA A 161 -15.65 1.76 -6.22
C ALA A 161 -15.71 1.63 -7.75
N TYR A 162 -15.68 0.40 -8.28
CA TYR A 162 -15.70 0.15 -9.73
C TYR A 162 -17.10 0.30 -10.34
N THR A 163 -18.14 -0.17 -9.66
CA THR A 163 -19.53 -0.01 -10.09
C THR A 163 -19.93 1.47 -10.18
N GLY A 164 -19.46 2.30 -9.25
CA GLY A 164 -19.63 3.76 -9.33
C GLY A 164 -18.71 4.48 -10.33
N TYR A 165 -17.68 3.81 -10.85
CA TYR A 165 -16.76 4.38 -11.83
C TYR A 165 -17.35 4.32 -13.23
N SER A 166 -17.36 5.45 -13.96
CA SER A 166 -17.74 5.52 -15.36
C SER A 166 -16.55 6.03 -16.16
N PRO A 167 -15.84 5.17 -16.93
CA PRO A 167 -14.75 5.62 -17.77
C PRO A 167 -15.27 6.66 -18.76
N ARG A 168 -14.60 7.80 -18.82
CA ARG A 168 -15.01 8.90 -19.70
C ARG A 168 -14.62 8.65 -21.14
N SER A 169 -13.63 7.79 -21.39
CA SER A 169 -12.97 7.65 -22.68
C SER A 169 -12.46 6.24 -22.93
N MET A 170 -12.19 5.90 -24.19
CA MET A 170 -11.62 4.62 -24.58
C MET A 170 -10.22 4.40 -23.99
N MET A 171 -9.46 5.47 -23.77
CA MET A 171 -8.14 5.38 -23.14
C MET A 171 -8.24 5.04 -21.64
N GLU A 172 -9.28 5.50 -20.95
CA GLU A 172 -9.56 5.09 -19.57
C GLU A 172 -9.99 3.60 -19.50
N VAL A 173 -10.72 3.10 -20.51
CA VAL A 173 -11.05 1.66 -20.63
C VAL A 173 -9.80 0.83 -20.91
N ALA A 174 -8.90 1.30 -21.78
CA ALA A 174 -7.64 0.63 -22.07
C ALA A 174 -6.72 0.54 -20.85
N ALA A 175 -6.76 1.55 -19.96
CA ALA A 175 -6.06 1.53 -18.69
C ALA A 175 -6.57 0.43 -17.75
N GLU A 176 -7.88 0.14 -17.76
CA GLU A 176 -8.43 -1.00 -17.01
C GLU A 176 -7.87 -2.32 -17.55
N TYR A 177 -7.80 -2.49 -18.88
CA TYR A 177 -7.19 -3.69 -19.47
C TYR A 177 -5.72 -3.84 -19.09
N ALA A 178 -4.98 -2.74 -19.01
CA ALA A 178 -3.59 -2.74 -18.56
C ALA A 178 -3.44 -3.08 -17.08
N GLY A 179 -4.40 -2.70 -16.26
CA GLY A 179 -4.41 -3.01 -14.83
C GLY A 179 -4.84 -4.44 -14.49
N LEU A 180 -5.64 -5.10 -15.33
CA LEU A 180 -6.19 -6.45 -15.07
C LEU A 180 -5.12 -7.48 -14.65
N PRO A 181 -3.99 -7.66 -15.36
CA PRO A 181 -2.99 -8.66 -14.99
C PRO A 181 -2.43 -8.42 -13.58
N ASN A 182 -2.10 -7.17 -13.27
CA ASN A 182 -1.55 -6.80 -11.96
C ASN A 182 -2.60 -6.94 -10.85
N GLY A 183 -3.85 -6.57 -11.11
CA GLY A 183 -4.94 -6.75 -10.16
C GLY A 183 -5.17 -8.22 -9.80
N ILE A 184 -5.26 -9.09 -10.82
CA ILE A 184 -5.45 -10.53 -10.62
C ILE A 184 -4.25 -11.16 -9.90
N ARG A 185 -3.01 -10.77 -10.24
CA ARG A 185 -1.82 -11.23 -9.50
C ARG A 185 -1.81 -10.76 -8.06
N ALA A 186 -2.23 -9.52 -7.79
CA ALA A 186 -2.31 -9.01 -6.43
C ALA A 186 -3.27 -9.86 -5.59
N ALA A 187 -4.44 -10.21 -6.14
CA ALA A 187 -5.37 -11.16 -5.52
C ALA A 187 -4.72 -12.53 -5.29
N ALA A 188 -4.05 -13.09 -6.30
CA ALA A 188 -3.34 -14.37 -6.19
C ALA A 188 -2.29 -14.36 -5.06
N LEU A 189 -1.49 -13.30 -4.96
CA LEU A 189 -0.45 -13.15 -3.94
C LEU A 189 -1.02 -13.15 -2.51
N ALA A 190 -2.20 -12.57 -2.30
CA ALA A 190 -2.82 -12.61 -0.99
C ALA A 190 -3.43 -13.97 -0.63
N VAL A 191 -4.05 -14.65 -1.60
CA VAL A 191 -4.52 -16.02 -1.42
C VAL A 191 -3.32 -16.94 -1.10
N GLN A 192 -2.22 -16.78 -1.82
CA GLN A 192 -0.97 -17.47 -1.54
C GLN A 192 -0.44 -17.17 -0.14
N GLN A 193 -0.41 -15.89 0.24
CA GLN A 193 0.09 -15.50 1.56
C GLN A 193 -0.78 -16.07 2.68
N MET A 194 -2.10 -16.15 2.49
CA MET A 194 -3.00 -16.81 3.43
C MET A 194 -2.70 -18.31 3.53
N ALA A 195 -2.52 -18.99 2.39
CA ALA A 195 -2.19 -20.41 2.36
C ALA A 195 -0.85 -20.71 3.08
N VAL A 196 0.20 -19.93 2.79
CA VAL A 196 1.52 -20.09 3.43
C VAL A 196 1.45 -19.78 4.93
N ASN A 197 0.78 -18.71 5.33
CA ASN A 197 0.61 -18.38 6.74
C ASN A 197 -0.19 -19.48 7.47
N ALA A 198 -1.22 -20.02 6.83
CA ALA A 198 -2.05 -21.06 7.40
C ALA A 198 -1.33 -22.41 7.54
N ASP A 199 -0.45 -22.77 6.60
CA ASP A 199 0.42 -23.95 6.73
C ASP A 199 1.43 -23.80 7.87
N GLN A 200 1.99 -22.59 8.06
CA GLN A 200 3.07 -22.36 9.02
C GLN A 200 2.60 -22.06 10.45
N LYS A 201 1.44 -21.40 10.61
CA LYS A 201 1.02 -20.79 11.89
C LYS A 201 -0.26 -21.38 12.46
N TYR A 202 -1.13 -21.95 11.63
CA TYR A 202 -2.48 -22.36 12.04
C TYR A 202 -2.65 -23.88 11.91
N PRO A 203 -3.46 -24.53 12.78
CA PRO A 203 -3.73 -25.96 12.69
C PRO A 203 -4.72 -26.30 11.55
N CYS A 204 -4.44 -25.85 10.31
CA CYS A 204 -5.30 -26.08 9.15
C CYS A 204 -4.98 -27.42 8.45
N SER A 205 -5.98 -28.04 7.82
CA SER A 205 -5.77 -29.29 7.09
C SER A 205 -5.05 -29.08 5.76
N LYS A 206 -4.21 -30.05 5.37
CA LYS A 206 -3.51 -30.02 4.07
C LYS A 206 -4.47 -30.02 2.87
N LYS A 207 -5.67 -30.59 3.03
CA LYS A 207 -6.69 -30.62 1.97
C LYS A 207 -7.25 -29.22 1.71
N ALA A 208 -7.61 -28.49 2.76
CA ALA A 208 -8.08 -27.11 2.63
C ALA A 208 -6.98 -26.19 2.04
N LEU A 209 -5.73 -26.38 2.47
CA LEU A 209 -4.58 -25.62 1.94
C LEU A 209 -4.27 -25.95 0.48
N ALA A 210 -4.42 -27.21 0.06
CA ALA A 210 -4.30 -27.61 -1.34
C ALA A 210 -5.32 -26.89 -2.20
N LYS A 211 -6.58 -26.77 -1.74
CA LYS A 211 -7.62 -26.02 -2.46
C LYS A 211 -7.36 -24.52 -2.56
N LEU A 212 -6.84 -23.87 -1.52
CA LEU A 212 -6.37 -22.48 -1.64
C LEU A 212 -5.21 -22.34 -2.64
N SER A 213 -4.32 -23.34 -2.69
CA SER A 213 -3.21 -23.35 -3.64
C SER A 213 -3.70 -23.54 -5.09
N ASP A 214 -4.70 -24.39 -5.31
CA ASP A 214 -5.37 -24.56 -6.60
C ASP A 214 -6.03 -23.25 -7.05
N ALA A 215 -6.75 -22.56 -6.15
CA ALA A 215 -7.33 -21.25 -6.42
C ALA A 215 -6.26 -20.22 -6.82
N CYS A 216 -5.14 -20.18 -6.10
CA CYS A 216 -4.00 -19.32 -6.45
C CYS A 216 -3.44 -19.66 -7.84
N ALA A 217 -3.26 -20.94 -8.17
CA ALA A 217 -2.76 -21.36 -9.48
C ALA A 217 -3.71 -20.93 -10.62
N LYS A 218 -5.02 -21.05 -10.41
CA LYS A 218 -6.03 -20.56 -11.37
C LYS A 218 -5.99 -19.04 -11.55
N LEU A 219 -5.79 -18.26 -10.49
CA LEU A 219 -5.61 -16.80 -10.60
C LEU A 219 -4.32 -16.43 -11.33
N VAL A 220 -3.22 -17.15 -11.10
CA VAL A 220 -1.97 -16.94 -11.85
C VAL A 220 -2.19 -17.23 -13.35
N ALA A 221 -2.91 -18.31 -13.68
CA ALA A 221 -3.27 -18.61 -15.07
C ALA A 221 -4.18 -17.52 -15.69
N ALA A 222 -5.14 -16.99 -14.93
CA ALA A 222 -5.99 -15.88 -15.36
C ALA A 222 -5.18 -14.60 -15.61
N ALA A 223 -4.24 -14.28 -14.72
CA ALA A 223 -3.33 -13.15 -14.90
C ALA A 223 -2.43 -13.31 -16.13
N ALA A 224 -1.89 -14.52 -16.36
CA ALA A 224 -1.08 -14.83 -17.54
C ALA A 224 -1.88 -14.68 -18.84
N ARG A 225 -3.17 -15.02 -18.83
CA ARG A 225 -4.07 -14.73 -19.96
C ARG A 225 -4.28 -13.23 -20.15
N ALA A 226 -4.46 -12.49 -19.06
CA ALA A 226 -4.66 -11.05 -19.10
C ALA A 226 -3.42 -10.30 -19.63
N ASP A 227 -2.19 -10.82 -19.49
CA ASP A 227 -0.97 -10.17 -19.97
C ASP A 227 -1.01 -9.78 -21.46
N GLY A 228 -1.67 -10.61 -22.28
CA GLY A 228 -1.82 -10.36 -23.70
C GLY A 228 -2.88 -9.32 -24.03
N MET A 229 -3.77 -8.93 -23.11
CA MET A 229 -4.95 -8.12 -23.42
C MET A 229 -4.61 -6.76 -23.99
N VAL A 230 -3.65 -6.02 -23.41
CA VAL A 230 -3.29 -4.68 -23.91
C VAL A 230 -2.65 -4.75 -25.27
N ALA A 231 -1.75 -5.71 -25.47
CA ALA A 231 -1.11 -5.91 -26.77
C ALA A 231 -2.15 -6.29 -27.83
N PHE A 232 -3.09 -7.17 -27.47
CA PHE A 232 -4.19 -7.59 -28.34
C PHE A 232 -5.14 -6.43 -28.67
N PHE A 233 -5.57 -5.66 -27.66
CA PHE A 233 -6.37 -4.45 -27.84
C PHE A 233 -5.67 -3.45 -28.76
N ARG A 234 -4.37 -3.19 -28.56
CA ARG A 234 -3.57 -2.30 -29.40
C ARG A 234 -3.46 -2.79 -30.85
N MET A 235 -3.33 -4.10 -31.04
CA MET A 235 -3.25 -4.70 -32.37
C MET A 235 -4.58 -4.55 -33.12
N VAL A 236 -5.70 -4.84 -32.45
CA VAL A 236 -7.03 -4.78 -33.06
C VAL A 236 -7.45 -3.33 -33.35
N HIS A 237 -7.10 -2.40 -32.45
CA HIS A 237 -7.42 -0.97 -32.56
C HIS A 237 -6.24 -0.12 -33.04
N ALA A 238 -5.31 -0.68 -33.83
CA ALA A 238 -4.11 0.02 -34.27
C ALA A 238 -4.44 1.31 -35.03
N PHE A 239 -5.37 1.24 -35.98
CA PHE A 239 -5.84 2.40 -36.75
C PHE A 239 -6.54 3.45 -35.88
N ASP A 240 -7.30 3.01 -34.88
CA ASP A 240 -8.00 3.92 -33.97
C ASP A 240 -7.02 4.66 -33.06
N ILE A 241 -5.98 3.97 -32.58
CA ILE A 241 -4.92 4.56 -31.75
C ILE A 241 -4.05 5.51 -32.58
N GLU A 242 -3.70 5.16 -33.81
CA GLU A 242 -2.96 6.05 -34.72
C GLU A 242 -3.71 7.37 -34.95
N ARG A 243 -5.04 7.32 -35.10
CA ARG A 243 -5.88 8.53 -35.24
C ARG A 243 -5.88 9.41 -33.98
N ILE A 244 -5.71 8.82 -32.79
CA ILE A 244 -5.59 9.58 -31.54
C ILE A 244 -4.21 10.24 -31.46
N VAL A 245 -3.15 9.51 -31.81
CA VAL A 245 -1.76 9.97 -31.67
C VAL A 245 -1.35 10.95 -32.79
N ALA A 246 -1.91 10.80 -33.99
CA ALA A 246 -1.63 11.63 -35.17
C ALA A 246 -2.94 12.01 -35.89
N PRO A 247 -3.76 12.90 -35.28
CA PRO A 247 -5.06 13.27 -35.84
C PRO A 247 -4.93 14.00 -37.18
N ARG A 248 -5.77 13.63 -38.15
CA ARG A 248 -5.92 14.37 -39.41
C ARG A 248 -6.93 15.51 -39.26
N THR A 249 -6.85 16.51 -40.14
CA THR A 249 -7.79 17.65 -40.13
C THR A 249 -9.22 17.16 -40.34
N ASN A 250 -10.13 17.47 -39.41
CA ASN A 250 -11.57 17.14 -39.44
C ASN A 250 -11.97 15.65 -39.29
N GLU A 251 -11.14 14.80 -38.69
CA GLU A 251 -11.52 13.40 -38.41
C GLU A 251 -12.23 13.26 -37.04
N TRP A 252 -13.35 12.53 -37.00
CA TRP A 252 -14.04 12.22 -35.74
C TRP A 252 -13.22 11.18 -34.96
N MET A 253 -12.81 11.51 -33.74
CA MET A 253 -11.91 10.68 -32.94
C MET A 253 -12.66 9.48 -32.36
N TRP A 254 -12.05 8.28 -32.38
CA TRP A 254 -12.57 7.09 -31.67
C TRP A 254 -12.65 7.30 -30.14
N ASN A 255 -11.86 8.23 -29.61
CA ASN A 255 -11.89 8.65 -28.20
C ASN A 255 -13.07 9.60 -27.91
N VAL A 256 -14.27 9.29 -28.40
CA VAL A 256 -15.48 10.08 -28.10
C VAL A 256 -15.83 9.86 -26.64
N THR A 257 -15.76 10.92 -25.85
CA THR A 257 -16.37 10.90 -24.53
C THR A 257 -17.88 11.12 -24.69
N PRO A 258 -18.76 10.38 -23.98
CA PRO A 258 -20.21 10.55 -24.12
C PRO A 258 -20.71 11.99 -23.89
N ASN A 259 -19.89 12.81 -23.22
CA ASN A 259 -20.21 14.19 -22.83
C ASN A 259 -19.34 15.26 -23.50
N GLY A 260 -18.53 14.92 -24.52
CA GLY A 260 -17.68 15.90 -25.23
C GLY A 260 -16.56 16.53 -24.38
N ALA A 261 -16.19 15.92 -23.25
CA ALA A 261 -15.07 16.34 -22.42
C ALA A 261 -13.74 15.77 -22.93
N ASP A 262 -12.68 16.57 -22.96
CA ASP A 262 -11.33 16.09 -23.28
C ASP A 262 -10.88 15.04 -22.27
N ALA A 263 -10.63 13.82 -22.75
CA ALA A 263 -9.96 12.82 -21.94
C ALA A 263 -8.46 13.06 -21.96
N PRO A 264 -7.76 13.01 -20.81
CA PRO A 264 -6.32 13.22 -20.82
C PRO A 264 -5.65 12.16 -21.70
N GLU A 265 -4.83 12.61 -22.65
CA GLU A 265 -4.16 11.78 -23.67
C GLU A 265 -3.33 10.63 -23.05
N GLY A 266 -2.85 10.83 -21.82
CA GLY A 266 -2.13 9.82 -21.02
C GLY A 266 -3.00 8.88 -20.18
N ALA A 267 -4.33 8.89 -20.32
CA ALA A 267 -5.23 8.07 -19.49
C ALA A 267 -4.91 6.57 -19.57
N MET A 268 -4.46 6.07 -20.72
CA MET A 268 -4.03 4.67 -20.93
C MET A 268 -2.91 4.23 -19.98
N PHE A 269 -2.07 5.16 -19.50
CA PHE A 269 -0.94 4.88 -18.63
C PHE A 269 -1.25 5.01 -17.14
N MET A 270 -2.50 5.34 -16.80
CA MET A 270 -2.96 5.38 -15.41
C MET A 270 -3.20 3.94 -14.91
N PRO A 271 -2.96 3.65 -13.62
CA PRO A 271 -3.31 2.35 -13.08
C PRO A 271 -4.82 2.14 -13.15
N GLY A 272 -5.23 0.93 -13.50
CA GLY A 272 -6.65 0.57 -13.52
C GLY A 272 -7.28 0.70 -12.14
N ARG A 273 -8.58 1.00 -12.09
CA ARG A 273 -9.36 1.03 -10.85
C ARG A 273 -9.45 -0.35 -10.22
N ILE A 274 -9.62 -1.40 -11.03
CA ILE A 274 -9.62 -2.79 -10.56
C ILE A 274 -8.27 -3.15 -9.93
N GLU A 275 -7.18 -2.80 -10.61
CA GLU A 275 -5.80 -3.01 -10.11
C GLU A 275 -5.58 -2.33 -8.77
N SER A 276 -5.94 -1.04 -8.69
CA SER A 276 -5.75 -0.22 -7.50
C SER A 276 -6.46 -0.81 -6.27
N GLY A 277 -7.66 -1.36 -6.45
CA GLY A 277 -8.40 -2.04 -5.39
C GLY A 277 -7.70 -3.34 -4.92
N CYS A 278 -7.20 -4.13 -5.86
CA CYS A 278 -6.56 -5.42 -5.56
C CYS A 278 -5.18 -5.25 -4.90
N VAL A 279 -4.38 -4.26 -5.32
CA VAL A 279 -3.01 -4.07 -4.81
C VAL A 279 -3.00 -3.74 -3.32
N LEU A 280 -3.96 -2.93 -2.85
CA LEU A 280 -4.07 -2.59 -1.43
C LEU A 280 -4.29 -3.83 -0.56
N MET A 281 -5.11 -4.75 -1.05
CA MET A 281 -5.37 -6.02 -0.38
C MET A 281 -4.10 -6.87 -0.30
N ALA A 282 -3.28 -6.92 -1.36
CA ALA A 282 -2.04 -7.72 -1.35
C ALA A 282 -1.04 -7.19 -0.33
N VAL A 283 -0.99 -5.87 -0.14
CA VAL A 283 -0.18 -5.23 0.89
C VAL A 283 -0.71 -5.57 2.29
N LEU A 284 -2.03 -5.59 2.49
CA LEU A 284 -2.66 -5.94 3.75
C LEU A 284 -2.25 -7.35 4.20
N TYR A 285 -2.37 -8.34 3.32
CA TYR A 285 -2.09 -9.75 3.63
C TYR A 285 -0.63 -10.03 4.00
N ARG A 286 0.31 -9.17 3.63
CA ARG A 286 1.73 -9.30 4.05
C ARG A 286 1.94 -9.06 5.54
N THR A 287 1.07 -8.29 6.17
CA THR A 287 1.20 -7.89 7.59
C THR A 287 0.04 -8.36 8.45
N PHE A 288 -1.02 -8.82 7.82
CA PHE A 288 -2.21 -9.30 8.48
C PHE A 288 -1.94 -10.63 9.19
N GLU A 289 -2.24 -10.64 10.48
CA GLU A 289 -2.18 -11.83 11.33
C GLU A 289 -3.53 -11.99 12.03
N PRO A 290 -4.33 -13.00 11.66
CA PRO A 290 -5.52 -13.39 12.42
C PRO A 290 -5.22 -13.60 13.90
N VAL A 291 -6.05 -13.04 14.77
CA VAL A 291 -5.90 -13.08 16.23
C VAL A 291 -6.38 -14.41 16.82
N HIS A 292 -7.41 -15.00 16.23
CA HIS A 292 -8.05 -16.23 16.69
C HIS A 292 -8.52 -17.08 15.49
N MET A 293 -8.80 -18.36 15.73
CA MET A 293 -9.07 -19.29 14.62
C MET A 293 -10.41 -19.08 13.92
N MET A 294 -11.41 -18.52 14.62
CA MET A 294 -12.66 -18.10 13.96
C MET A 294 -12.40 -17.02 12.91
N GLN A 295 -11.43 -16.14 13.16
CA GLN A 295 -11.01 -15.16 12.16
C GLN A 295 -10.35 -15.86 10.98
N VAL A 296 -9.46 -16.83 11.20
CA VAL A 296 -8.86 -17.65 10.13
C VAL A 296 -9.95 -18.29 9.26
N GLY A 297 -10.95 -18.93 9.86
CA GLY A 297 -12.07 -19.52 9.12
C GLY A 297 -12.90 -18.50 8.35
N SER A 298 -13.13 -17.32 8.94
CA SER A 298 -13.80 -16.21 8.25
C SER A 298 -13.00 -15.74 7.04
N GLU A 299 -11.67 -15.73 7.11
CA GLU A 299 -10.81 -15.38 5.97
C GLU A 299 -10.86 -16.45 4.88
N PHE A 300 -10.92 -17.74 5.22
CA PHE A 300 -11.11 -18.81 4.23
C PHE A 300 -12.42 -18.62 3.45
N GLN A 301 -13.54 -18.38 4.15
CA GLN A 301 -14.83 -18.07 3.51
C GLN A 301 -14.79 -16.76 2.72
N GLY A 302 -14.15 -15.74 3.29
CA GLY A 302 -14.05 -14.42 2.71
C GLY A 302 -13.23 -14.34 1.44
N ILE A 303 -12.24 -15.21 1.25
CA ILE A 303 -11.50 -15.31 -0.01
C ILE A 303 -12.45 -15.65 -1.15
N ALA A 304 -13.35 -16.63 -0.97
CA ALA A 304 -14.31 -17.00 -1.99
C ALA A 304 -15.22 -15.80 -2.35
N TYR A 305 -15.83 -15.16 -1.36
CA TYR A 305 -16.66 -13.96 -1.55
C TYR A 305 -15.91 -12.81 -2.23
N GLY A 306 -14.65 -12.57 -1.86
CA GLY A 306 -13.86 -11.52 -2.48
C GLY A 306 -13.43 -11.84 -3.91
N LEU A 307 -13.16 -13.11 -4.23
CA LEU A 307 -12.88 -13.53 -5.60
C LEU A 307 -14.13 -13.45 -6.48
N THR A 308 -15.31 -13.74 -5.94
CA THR A 308 -16.59 -13.46 -6.63
C THR A 308 -16.74 -11.97 -6.89
N ALA A 309 -16.49 -11.10 -5.89
CA ALA A 309 -16.55 -9.65 -6.09
C ALA A 309 -15.53 -9.14 -7.13
N LEU A 310 -14.33 -9.73 -7.19
CA LEU A 310 -13.36 -9.45 -8.24
C LEU A 310 -13.86 -9.90 -9.62
N ALA A 311 -14.44 -11.10 -9.72
CA ALA A 311 -15.06 -11.56 -10.96
C ALA A 311 -16.19 -10.63 -11.39
N ASP A 312 -16.98 -10.11 -10.45
CA ASP A 312 -18.06 -9.16 -10.71
C ASP A 312 -17.52 -7.80 -11.19
N CYS A 313 -16.38 -7.33 -10.68
CA CYS A 313 -15.70 -6.14 -11.25
C CYS A 313 -15.36 -6.34 -12.74
N VAL A 314 -14.79 -7.50 -13.07
CA VAL A 314 -14.40 -7.83 -14.45
C VAL A 314 -15.64 -8.07 -15.32
N GLN A 315 -16.71 -8.62 -14.76
CA GLN A 315 -18.00 -8.77 -15.42
C GLN A 315 -18.62 -7.40 -15.76
N VAL A 316 -18.58 -6.44 -14.83
CA VAL A 316 -19.05 -5.07 -15.09
C VAL A 316 -18.21 -4.41 -16.17
N LEU A 317 -16.88 -4.64 -16.20
CA LEU A 317 -16.03 -4.18 -17.31
C LEU A 317 -16.47 -4.82 -18.63
N TYR A 318 -16.66 -6.14 -18.67
CA TYR A 318 -17.15 -6.85 -19.86
C TYR A 318 -18.48 -6.29 -20.38
N GLU A 319 -19.48 -6.16 -19.51
CA GLU A 319 -20.82 -5.67 -19.85
C GLU A 319 -20.77 -4.25 -20.39
N ARG A 320 -19.96 -3.37 -19.77
CA ARG A 320 -19.80 -1.99 -20.22
C ARG A 320 -19.05 -1.90 -21.54
N THR A 321 -17.97 -2.67 -21.69
CA THR A 321 -17.24 -2.77 -22.96
C THR A 321 -18.18 -3.18 -24.09
N ASN A 322 -19.03 -4.19 -23.85
CA ASN A 322 -19.96 -4.67 -24.85
C ASN A 322 -21.12 -3.69 -25.14
N ALA A 323 -21.59 -2.96 -24.13
CA ALA A 323 -22.78 -2.11 -24.27
C ALA A 323 -22.49 -0.65 -24.67
N LEU A 324 -21.36 -0.07 -24.25
CA LEU A 324 -21.11 1.37 -24.30
C LEU A 324 -19.94 1.77 -25.20
N TYR A 325 -19.02 0.84 -25.47
CA TYR A 325 -17.75 1.17 -26.08
C TYR A 325 -17.58 0.47 -27.44
N PRO A 326 -17.09 1.16 -28.48
CA PRO A 326 -16.86 0.58 -29.80
C PRO A 326 -15.57 -0.27 -29.81
N VAL A 327 -15.60 -1.39 -29.08
CA VAL A 327 -14.52 -2.38 -28.97
C VAL A 327 -14.86 -3.61 -29.79
N ASP A 328 -13.86 -4.22 -30.41
CA ASP A 328 -14.02 -5.45 -31.18
C ASP A 328 -14.43 -6.64 -30.29
N ASP A 329 -15.39 -7.44 -30.76
CA ASP A 329 -15.96 -8.59 -30.04
C ASP A 329 -14.90 -9.57 -29.53
N ARG A 330 -13.79 -9.73 -30.26
CA ARG A 330 -12.70 -10.62 -29.86
C ARG A 330 -12.03 -10.16 -28.58
N VAL A 331 -11.95 -8.84 -28.34
CA VAL A 331 -11.41 -8.29 -27.09
C VAL A 331 -12.39 -8.53 -25.96
N THR A 332 -13.69 -8.35 -26.17
CA THR A 332 -14.71 -8.63 -25.15
C THR A 332 -14.78 -10.11 -24.78
N ASP A 333 -14.62 -11.01 -25.74
CA ASP A 333 -14.59 -12.46 -25.50
C ASP A 333 -13.45 -12.86 -24.56
N GLU A 334 -12.29 -12.20 -24.68
CA GLU A 334 -11.17 -12.42 -23.78
C GLU A 334 -11.47 -11.98 -22.34
N ILE A 335 -12.20 -10.88 -22.16
CA ILE A 335 -12.65 -10.43 -20.82
C ILE A 335 -13.65 -11.44 -20.25
N GLY A 336 -14.60 -11.92 -21.04
CA GLY A 336 -15.56 -12.95 -20.61
C GLY A 336 -14.88 -14.23 -20.14
N LYS A 337 -13.83 -14.68 -20.86
CA LYS A 337 -13.00 -15.81 -20.43
C LYS A 337 -12.32 -15.52 -19.09
N LEU A 338 -11.79 -14.32 -18.86
CA LEU A 338 -11.20 -13.96 -17.56
C LEU A 338 -12.21 -14.05 -16.41
N VAL A 339 -13.46 -13.60 -16.60
CA VAL A 339 -14.52 -13.75 -15.59
C VAL A 339 -14.69 -15.23 -15.22
N SER A 340 -14.79 -16.12 -16.22
CA SER A 340 -14.95 -17.55 -15.98
C SER A 340 -13.75 -18.16 -15.22
N MET A 341 -12.53 -17.73 -15.52
CA MET A 341 -11.33 -18.20 -14.83
C MET A 341 -11.25 -17.73 -13.37
N ILE A 342 -11.65 -16.49 -13.10
CA ILE A 342 -11.68 -15.96 -11.73
C ILE A 342 -12.79 -16.64 -10.92
N ARG A 343 -13.96 -16.93 -11.53
CA ARG A 343 -15.03 -17.73 -10.89
C ARG A 343 -14.59 -19.15 -10.56
N ALA A 344 -13.87 -19.81 -11.47
CA ALA A 344 -13.30 -21.12 -11.18
C ALA A 344 -12.31 -21.09 -9.99
N ALA A 345 -11.58 -19.98 -9.80
CA ALA A 345 -10.75 -19.79 -8.62
C ALA A 345 -11.58 -19.52 -7.35
N SER A 346 -12.70 -18.79 -7.45
CA SER A 346 -13.61 -18.61 -6.32
C SER A 346 -14.24 -19.92 -5.86
N ASP A 347 -14.57 -20.82 -6.79
CA ASP A 347 -15.14 -22.14 -6.48
C ASP A 347 -14.16 -23.02 -5.69
N ASP A 348 -12.88 -23.01 -6.06
CA ASP A 348 -11.84 -23.70 -5.29
C ASP A 348 -11.63 -23.09 -3.90
N ALA A 349 -11.68 -21.76 -3.79
CA ALA A 349 -11.61 -21.08 -2.50
C ALA A 349 -12.82 -21.39 -1.61
N ASP A 350 -14.02 -21.47 -2.18
CA ASP A 350 -15.23 -21.89 -1.47
C ASP A 350 -15.10 -23.34 -0.99
N MET A 351 -14.51 -24.21 -1.81
CA MET A 351 -14.22 -25.59 -1.40
C MET A 351 -13.21 -25.66 -0.26
N ALA A 352 -12.17 -24.81 -0.28
CA ALA A 352 -11.23 -24.71 0.83
C ALA A 352 -11.93 -24.27 2.13
N ALA A 353 -12.88 -23.34 2.04
CA ALA A 353 -13.67 -22.89 3.17
C ALA A 353 -14.59 -23.98 3.72
N LYS A 354 -15.25 -24.74 2.85
CA LYS A 354 -16.07 -25.90 3.24
C LYS A 354 -15.25 -26.95 3.97
N LEU A 355 -14.08 -27.30 3.44
CA LEU A 355 -13.15 -28.23 4.09
C LEU A 355 -12.68 -27.73 5.45
N PHE A 356 -12.37 -26.43 5.57
CA PHE A 356 -12.01 -25.83 6.85
C PHE A 356 -13.13 -26.01 7.89
N VAL A 357 -14.38 -25.74 7.51
CA VAL A 357 -15.55 -25.90 8.39
C VAL A 357 -15.77 -27.36 8.77
N GLU A 358 -15.61 -28.29 7.83
CA GLU A 358 -15.74 -29.73 8.07
C GLU A 358 -14.68 -30.22 9.08
N ASP A 359 -13.41 -29.89 8.83
CA ASP A 359 -12.28 -30.34 9.65
C ASP A 359 -12.34 -29.77 11.08
N HIS A 360 -12.92 -28.58 11.26
CA HIS A 360 -13.01 -27.89 12.55
C HIS A 360 -14.43 -27.85 13.11
N HIS A 361 -15.35 -28.69 12.62
CA HIS A 361 -16.78 -28.61 12.99
C HIS A 361 -16.99 -28.70 14.50
N ARG A 362 -16.17 -29.49 15.21
CA ARG A 362 -16.27 -29.68 16.65
C ARG A 362 -15.89 -28.42 17.40
N GLU A 363 -14.75 -27.82 17.05
CA GLU A 363 -14.25 -26.58 17.63
C GLU A 363 -15.19 -25.40 17.31
N ILE A 364 -15.71 -25.33 16.09
CA ILE A 364 -16.73 -24.37 15.68
C ILE A 364 -17.99 -24.55 16.54
N SER A 365 -18.44 -25.79 16.73
CA SER A 365 -19.66 -26.09 17.54
C SER A 365 -19.49 -25.67 19.00
N HIS A 366 -18.31 -25.89 19.59
CA HIS A 366 -18.01 -25.51 20.96
C HIS A 366 -17.91 -23.99 21.13
N ASN A 367 -17.38 -23.30 20.11
CA ASN A 367 -17.34 -21.83 20.10
C ASN A 367 -18.71 -21.19 19.88
N THR A 368 -19.57 -21.78 19.04
CA THR A 368 -20.90 -21.22 18.69
C THR A 368 -21.95 -21.56 19.73
N ASN A 369 -21.94 -22.78 20.25
CA ASN A 369 -22.89 -23.30 21.24
C ASN A 369 -22.14 -23.94 22.42
N PRO A 370 -21.52 -23.13 23.30
CA PRO A 370 -20.76 -23.62 24.42
C PRO A 370 -21.67 -24.28 25.48
N ARG A 371 -21.35 -25.51 25.88
CA ARG A 371 -22.13 -26.29 26.86
C ARG A 371 -21.84 -25.87 28.29
N LYS A 372 -20.58 -25.54 28.60
CA LYS A 372 -20.11 -25.11 29.94
C LYS A 372 -19.94 -23.58 30.08
N GLY A 373 -20.53 -22.82 29.16
CA GLY A 373 -20.45 -21.36 29.11
C GLY A 373 -19.29 -20.84 28.22
N PRO A 374 -19.38 -19.60 27.71
CA PRO A 374 -18.50 -19.12 26.64
C PRO A 374 -17.01 -19.19 26.97
N ALA A 375 -16.59 -18.77 28.16
CA ALA A 375 -15.18 -18.71 28.53
C ALA A 375 -14.51 -20.08 28.75
N ALA A 376 -15.30 -21.13 29.06
CA ALA A 376 -14.79 -22.46 29.37
C ALA A 376 -14.54 -23.31 28.12
N GLU A 377 -15.26 -23.03 27.03
CA GLU A 377 -15.19 -23.81 25.77
C GLU A 377 -14.67 -22.98 24.58
N SER A 378 -14.45 -21.67 24.74
CA SER A 378 -13.92 -20.79 23.68
C SER A 378 -12.41 -20.85 23.46
N MET A 379 -11.72 -21.94 23.84
CA MET A 379 -10.24 -22.02 23.77
C MET A 379 -9.69 -21.86 22.33
N TRP A 380 -10.53 -22.08 21.32
CA TRP A 380 -10.20 -21.87 19.91
C TRP A 380 -10.42 -20.40 19.44
N ASN A 381 -11.19 -19.61 20.22
CA ASN A 381 -11.48 -18.19 19.95
C ASN A 381 -10.74 -17.20 20.86
N THR A 382 -9.84 -17.67 21.73
CA THR A 382 -9.05 -16.79 22.60
C THR A 382 -7.83 -16.25 21.86
N PRO A 383 -7.51 -14.94 21.97
CA PRO A 383 -6.25 -14.38 21.47
C PRO A 383 -5.08 -15.14 22.09
N ARG A 384 -4.13 -15.61 21.28
CA ARG A 384 -2.86 -16.17 21.78
C ARG A 384 -1.81 -15.09 21.96
#